data_AF-A0A522K825-F1
#
_entry.id   AF-A0A522K825-F1
#
_cell.length_a   1.000
_cell.length_b   1.000
_cell.length_c   1.000
_cell.angle_alpha   90.00
_cell.angle_beta   90.00
_cell.angle_gamma   90.00
#
_symmetry.space_group_name_H-M   'P 1'
#
loop_
_entity.id
_entity.type
_entity.pdbx_description
1 polymer ?
#
loop_
_entity_poly.entity_id
_entity_poly.type
_entity_poly.pdbx_seq_one_letter_code
_entity_poly.pdbx_strand_id
1 'polypeptide(L)'
;MLDGKRLWITETLLPNGWLLCEAANVAPLKHAETSLRVSRDVALNISQSDYLINLPNRRYAFELLKRTLLSTQTQTELLSIALVDLNFFKSIND
;
A
#
# COMPACT_ATOMS: atom_id res chain seq x y z
N MET A 1 -29.39 -3.70 -19.61
CA MET A 1 -28.32 -3.17 -18.73
C MET A 1 -27.02 -3.84 -19.16
N LEU A 2 -26.12 -3.11 -19.84
CA LEU A 2 -24.94 -3.69 -20.49
C LEU A 2 -23.74 -3.76 -19.53
N ASP A 3 -23.30 -4.98 -19.25
CA ASP A 3 -21.91 -5.39 -18.97
C ASP A 3 -21.16 -4.78 -17.76
N GLY A 4 -21.81 -4.00 -16.88
CA GLY A 4 -21.20 -3.49 -15.63
C GLY A 4 -20.03 -2.52 -15.81
N LYS A 5 -19.78 -2.06 -17.05
CA LYS A 5 -18.66 -1.19 -17.38
C LYS A 5 -18.90 0.23 -16.85
N ARG A 6 -17.86 0.81 -16.26
CA ARG A 6 -17.86 2.22 -15.85
C ARG A 6 -17.57 3.10 -17.06
N LEU A 7 -18.57 3.88 -17.46
CA LEU A 7 -18.43 4.93 -18.47
C LEU A 7 -18.39 6.28 -17.77
N TRP A 8 -17.44 7.11 -18.18
CA TRP A 8 -17.50 8.54 -17.92
C TRP A 8 -18.23 9.19 -19.08
N ILE A 9 -19.33 9.88 -18.81
CA ILE A 9 -20.17 10.49 -19.83
C ILE A 9 -20.19 11.99 -19.58
N THR A 10 -20.02 12.79 -20.63
CA THR A 10 -20.20 14.23 -20.61
C THR A 10 -21.25 14.59 -21.65
N GLU A 11 -22.30 15.26 -21.20
CA GLU A 11 -23.41 15.71 -22.03
C GLU A 11 -23.41 17.24 -22.08
N THR A 12 -23.58 17.80 -23.29
CA THR A 12 -23.63 19.23 -23.52
C THR A 12 -24.79 19.56 -24.44
N LEU A 13 -25.75 20.34 -23.94
CA LEU A 13 -26.84 20.88 -24.75
C LEU A 13 -26.33 22.13 -25.47
N LEU A 14 -26.32 22.08 -26.79
CA LEU A 14 -25.90 23.18 -27.65
C LEU A 14 -27.04 24.20 -27.79
N PRO A 15 -26.75 25.49 -28.08
CA PRO A 15 -27.76 26.55 -28.18
C PRO A 15 -28.84 26.31 -29.26
N ASN A 16 -28.55 25.48 -30.25
CA ASN A 16 -29.49 25.08 -31.32
C ASN A 16 -30.40 23.90 -30.92
N GLY A 17 -30.34 23.45 -29.66
CA GLY A 17 -31.13 22.34 -29.13
C GLY A 17 -30.54 20.95 -29.37
N TRP A 18 -29.34 20.84 -29.97
CA TRP A 18 -28.68 19.56 -30.18
C TRP A 18 -27.97 19.10 -28.90
N LEU A 19 -27.99 17.80 -28.61
CA LEU A 19 -27.25 17.20 -27.51
C LEU A 19 -25.98 16.54 -28.02
N LEU A 20 -24.82 17.03 -27.58
CA LEU A 20 -23.54 16.32 -27.73
C LEU A 20 -23.35 15.42 -26.51
N CYS A 21 -23.18 14.12 -26.74
CA CYS A 21 -22.90 13.14 -25.70
C CYS A 21 -21.58 12.44 -26.03
N GLU A 22 -20.58 12.62 -25.17
CA GLU A 22 -19.30 11.93 -25.25
C GLU A 22 -19.20 10.91 -24.11
N ALA A 23 -18.92 9.65 -24.46
CA ALA A 23 -18.79 8.56 -23.50
C ALA A 23 -17.42 7.90 -23.62
N ALA A 24 -16.67 7.85 -22.52
CA ALA A 24 -15.38 7.18 -22.43
C ALA A 24 -15.45 5.99 -21.47
N ASN A 25 -14.95 4.83 -21.89
CA ASN A 25 -14.80 3.69 -21.00
C ASN A 25 -13.59 3.87 -20.09
N VAL A 26 -13.84 4.06 -18.79
CA VAL A 26 -12.80 4.29 -17.79
C VAL A 26 -12.43 3.04 -16.98
N ALA A 27 -13.10 1.91 -17.22
CA ALA A 27 -12.81 0.66 -16.52
C ALA A 27 -11.35 0.18 -16.70
N PRO A 28 -10.76 0.19 -17.91
CA PRO A 28 -9.38 -0.26 -18.10
C PRO A 28 -8.36 0.58 -17.31
N LEU A 29 -8.55 1.90 -17.27
CA LEU A 29 -7.68 2.81 -16.52
C LEU A 29 -7.70 2.49 -15.02
N LYS A 30 -8.90 2.27 -14.45
CA LYS A 30 -9.05 1.91 -13.04
C LYS A 30 -8.48 0.54 -12.69
N HIS A 31 -8.57 -0.42 -13.60
CA HIS A 31 -7.92 -1.73 -13.42
C HIS A 31 -6.39 -1.61 -13.43
N ALA A 32 -5.83 -0.84 -14.37
CA ALA A 32 -4.38 -0.61 -14.43
C ALA A 32 -3.87 0.08 -13.17
N GLU A 33 -4.55 1.14 -12.71
CA GLU A 33 -4.24 1.85 -11.46
C GLU A 33 -4.24 0.90 -10.26
N THR A 34 -5.27 0.04 -10.17
CA THR A 34 -5.38 -0.94 -9.09
C THR A 34 -4.27 -1.98 -9.14
N SER A 35 -3.95 -2.50 -10.32
CA SER A 35 -2.89 -3.50 -10.52
C SER A 35 -1.53 -2.95 -10.10
N LEU A 36 -1.20 -1.72 -10.51
CA LEU A 36 0.03 -1.05 -10.11
C LEU A 36 0.11 -0.85 -8.59
N ARG A 37 -1.00 -0.40 -7.97
CA ARG A 37 -1.07 -0.23 -6.52
C ARG A 37 -0.83 -1.55 -5.78
N VAL A 38 -1.49 -2.63 -6.20
CA VAL A 38 -1.32 -3.96 -5.60
C VAL A 38 0.11 -4.47 -5.75
N SER A 39 0.70 -4.36 -6.94
CA SER A 39 2.07 -4.78 -7.19
C SER A 39 3.08 -4.02 -6.31
N ARG A 40 2.90 -2.70 -6.19
CA ARG A 40 3.69 -1.87 -5.29
C ARG A 40 3.54 -2.32 -3.83
N ASP A 41 2.32 -2.52 -3.36
CA ASP A 41 2.05 -2.87 -1.97
C ASP A 41 2.65 -4.25 -1.62
N VAL A 42 2.59 -5.21 -2.55
CA VAL A 42 3.28 -6.51 -2.43
C VAL A 42 4.79 -6.34 -2.36
N ALA A 43 5.38 -5.57 -3.28
CA ALA A 43 6.82 -5.31 -3.29
C ALA A 43 7.30 -4.63 -1.99
N LEU A 44 6.52 -3.67 -1.48
CA LEU A 44 6.80 -3.01 -0.21
C LEU A 44 6.76 -4.01 0.95
N ASN A 45 5.72 -4.85 1.03
CA ASN A 45 5.62 -5.85 2.09
C ASN A 45 6.81 -6.82 2.07
N ILE A 46 7.16 -7.34 0.90
CA ILE A 46 8.34 -8.22 0.74
C ILE A 46 9.62 -7.49 1.15
N SER A 47 9.78 -6.21 0.79
CA SER A 47 10.96 -5.41 1.17
C SER A 47 11.09 -5.15 2.67
N GLN A 48 10.00 -5.33 3.43
CA GLN A 48 9.93 -5.05 4.87
C GLN A 48 10.05 -6.31 5.74
N SER A 49 9.99 -7.49 5.13
CA SER A 49 10.08 -8.78 5.82
C SER A 49 11.43 -9.46 5.58
N ASP A 50 11.83 -10.32 6.50
CA ASP A 50 12.91 -11.28 6.35
C ASP A 50 12.36 -12.54 5.68
N TYR A 51 13.03 -13.00 4.62
CA TYR A 51 12.55 -14.11 3.78
C TYR A 51 12.57 -15.46 4.53
N LEU A 52 13.47 -15.65 5.49
CA LEU A 52 13.65 -16.94 6.16
C LEU A 52 12.59 -17.18 7.24
N ILE A 53 12.21 -16.12 7.96
CA ILE A 53 11.33 -16.22 9.15
C ILE A 53 10.00 -15.49 9.00
N ASN A 54 9.80 -14.76 7.89
CA ASN A 54 8.61 -13.95 7.60
C ASN A 54 8.26 -12.92 8.71
N LEU A 55 9.26 -12.50 9.48
CA LEU A 55 9.16 -11.41 10.45
C LEU A 55 9.66 -10.11 9.83
N PRO A 56 9.28 -8.94 10.36
CA PRO A 56 9.80 -7.69 9.86
C PRO A 56 11.33 -7.66 9.95
N ASN A 57 11.97 -7.31 8.84
CA ASN A 57 13.42 -7.28 8.77
C ASN A 57 13.98 -6.13 9.61
N ARG A 58 15.30 -6.20 9.84
CA ARG A 58 16.03 -5.20 10.62
C ARG A 58 15.76 -3.78 10.12
N ARG A 59 15.81 -3.54 8.81
CA ARG A 59 15.60 -2.19 8.24
C ARG A 59 14.24 -1.64 8.63
N TYR A 60 13.18 -2.43 8.45
CA TYR A 60 11.82 -2.01 8.81
C TYR A 60 11.67 -1.79 10.32
N ALA A 61 12.23 -2.68 11.16
CA ALA A 61 12.17 -2.54 12.61
C ALA A 61 12.79 -1.21 13.09
N PHE A 62 13.93 -0.80 12.53
CA PHE A 62 14.58 0.47 12.87
C PHE A 62 13.79 1.69 12.35
N GLU A 63 13.21 1.61 11.15
CA GLU A 63 12.34 2.67 10.62
C GLU A 63 11.07 2.85 11.47
N LEU A 64 10.45 1.75 11.89
CA LEU A 64 9.29 1.77 12.80
C LEU A 64 9.68 2.39 14.14
N LEU A 65 10.79 1.93 14.75
CA LEU A 65 11.30 2.47 16.00
C LEU A 65 11.51 3.99 15.92
N LYS A 66 12.12 4.49 14.84
CA LYS A 66 12.34 5.92 14.63
C LYS A 66 11.01 6.69 14.58
N ARG A 67 10.00 6.17 13.88
CA ARG A 67 8.67 6.79 13.80
C ARG A 67 7.98 6.82 15.15
N THR A 68 8.04 5.72 15.90
CA THR A 68 7.43 5.62 17.23
C THR A 68 8.11 6.54 18.23
N LEU A 69 9.43 6.68 18.19
CA LEU A 69 10.17 7.64 19.02
C LEU A 69 9.81 9.11 18.73
N LEU A 70 9.43 9.43 17.48
CA LEU A 70 8.96 10.76 17.11
C LEU A 70 7.53 11.00 17.57
N SER A 71 6.64 10.01 17.47
CA SER A 71 5.26 10.15 17.95
C SER A 71 5.19 10.31 19.47
N THR A 72 6.00 9.56 20.23
CA THR A 72 6.06 9.65 21.70
C THR A 72 6.67 10.97 22.21
N GLN A 73 7.34 11.75 21.37
CA GLN A 73 7.75 13.12 21.73
C GLN A 73 6.57 14.11 21.65
N THR A 74 5.61 13.82 20.78
CA THR A 74 4.41 14.67 20.57
C THR A 74 3.21 14.25 21.40
N GLN A 75 3.20 13.00 21.87
CA GLN A 75 2.12 12.38 22.64
C GLN A 75 2.71 11.79 23.91
N THR A 76 2.05 11.93 25.06
CA THR A 76 2.49 11.37 26.36
C THR A 76 2.32 9.84 26.46
N GLU A 77 2.62 9.12 25.38
CA GLU A 77 2.59 7.66 25.34
C GLU A 77 3.94 7.08 25.76
N LEU A 78 3.90 6.04 26.61
CA LEU A 78 5.10 5.33 27.05
C LEU A 78 5.51 4.28 26.01
N LEU A 79 6.77 4.32 25.58
CA LEU A 79 7.37 3.32 24.70
C LEU A 79 8.30 2.40 25.48
N SER A 80 8.16 1.08 25.27
CA SER A 80 9.09 0.07 25.77
C SER A 80 9.65 -0.73 24.60
N ILE A 81 10.94 -1.10 24.69
CA ILE A 81 11.68 -1.81 23.65
C ILE A 81 12.45 -2.94 24.32
N ALA A 82 12.38 -4.14 23.75
CA ALA A 82 13.16 -5.29 24.18
C ALA A 82 13.98 -5.85 23.01
N LEU A 83 15.22 -6.22 23.29
CA LEU A 83 16.07 -6.97 22.38
C LEU A 83 16.34 -8.33 23.00
N VAL A 84 16.09 -9.39 22.24
CA VAL A 84 16.31 -10.78 22.68
C VAL A 84 17.39 -11.38 21.81
N ASP A 85 18.47 -11.82 22.45
CA ASP A 85 19.53 -12.59 21.80
C ASP A 85 19.26 -14.09 21.98
N LEU A 86 19.42 -14.86 20.90
CA LEU A 86 19.19 -16.31 20.91
C LEU A 86 20.50 -17.04 21.19
N ASN A 87 20.66 -17.52 22.42
CA ASN A 87 21.81 -18.33 22.81
C ASN A 87 21.89 -19.62 21.97
N PHE A 88 23.10 -20.10 21.72
CA PHE A 88 23.39 -21.34 20.99
C PHE A 88 22.86 -21.42 19.54
N PHE A 89 22.40 -20.32 18.95
CA PHE A 89 21.85 -20.31 17.58
C PHE A 89 22.75 -21.02 16.57
N LYS A 90 24.06 -20.75 16.60
CA LYS A 90 25.01 -21.38 15.68
C LYS A 90 25.16 -22.89 15.92
N SER A 91 25.31 -23.33 17.17
CA SER A 91 25.50 -24.75 17.51
C SER A 91 24.30 -25.64 17.19
N ILE A 92 23.09 -25.08 17.08
CA ILE A 92 21.88 -25.83 16.74
C ILE A 92 21.69 -25.91 15.22
N ASN A 93 22.15 -24.91 14.48
CA ASN A 93 21.97 -24.81 13.02
C ASN A 93 23.19 -25.29 12.21
N ASP A 94 24.35 -25.47 12.84
CA ASP A 94 25.52 -26.17 12.29
C ASP A 94 25.31 -27.70 12.37
#